data_AF-A0A290Q8M5-F1
#
_entry.id   AF-A0A290Q8M5-F1
#
_cell.length_a   1.000
_cell.length_b   1.000
_cell.length_c   1.000
_cell.angle_alpha   90.00
_cell.angle_beta   90.00
_cell.angle_gamma   90.00
#
_symmetry.space_group_name_H-M   'P 1'
#
loop_
_entity.id
_entity.type
_entity.pdbx_description
1 polymer ?
#
loop_
_entity_poly.entity_id
_entity_poly.type
_entity_poly.pdbx_seq_one_letter_code
_entity_poly.pdbx_strand_id
1 'polypeptide(L)'
;MNKLYFAAPLLAMLVFTGVFMTYQSGAKERQAIVEKKEKQEKADKLKAEAEAKTKAFADAMKAQELRKKERAEKDARDLAEKEERQAALDLRDKTFREQDKLAKQMDRLKKEIETEKAATAKIQEGIAFIEAEQSFLQGFITKARENIKTLETLITQIAAAETSRAAAAAAAATKKTS
;
A
#
# COMPACT_ATOMS: atom_id res chain seq x y z
N MET A 1 98.45 13.29 -91.45
CA MET A 1 97.33 12.51 -90.86
C MET A 1 96.40 13.50 -90.17
N ASN A 2 95.27 13.81 -90.80
CA ASN A 2 94.47 14.99 -90.48
C ASN A 2 93.74 14.85 -89.14
N LYS A 3 93.96 15.81 -88.24
CA LYS A 3 93.38 15.94 -86.88
C LYS A 3 91.84 15.97 -86.85
N LEU A 4 91.20 16.02 -88.03
CA LEU A 4 89.76 16.05 -88.22
C LEU A 4 89.07 14.73 -87.85
N TYR A 5 89.72 13.57 -88.06
CA TYR A 5 89.18 12.25 -87.68
C TYR A 5 89.20 12.01 -86.16
N PHE A 6 89.98 12.78 -85.41
CA PHE A 6 90.04 12.70 -83.94
C PHE A 6 89.12 13.73 -83.27
N ALA A 7 88.90 14.89 -83.91
CA ALA A 7 88.04 15.95 -83.38
C ALA A 7 86.54 15.66 -83.53
N ALA A 8 86.11 15.03 -84.64
CA ALA A 8 84.70 14.75 -84.90
C ALA A 8 84.07 13.75 -83.90
N PRO A 9 84.71 12.62 -83.53
CA PRO A 9 84.17 11.72 -82.50
C PRO A 9 84.12 12.37 -81.11
N LEU A 10 85.06 13.27 -80.80
CA LEU A 10 85.14 13.99 -79.53
C LEU A 10 84.02 15.03 -79.38
N LEU A 11 83.70 15.75 -80.45
CA LEU A 11 82.54 16.66 -80.50
C LEU A 11 81.21 15.89 -80.42
N ALA A 12 81.09 14.75 -81.10
CA ALA A 12 79.90 13.90 -81.00
C ALA A 12 79.71 13.34 -79.58
N MET A 13 80.79 12.95 -78.90
CA MET A 13 80.78 12.55 -77.49
C MET A 13 80.31 13.69 -76.58
N LEU A 14 80.79 14.93 -76.78
CA LEU A 14 80.37 16.08 -75.99
C LEU A 14 78.90 16.44 -76.16
N VAL A 15 78.37 16.33 -77.39
CA VAL A 15 76.92 16.53 -77.63
C VAL A 15 76.11 15.40 -77.00
N PHE A 16 76.58 14.15 -77.12
CA PHE A 16 75.92 12.99 -76.53
C PHE A 16 75.90 13.05 -75.00
N THR A 17 76.99 13.46 -74.34
CA THR A 17 77.04 13.61 -72.88
C THR A 17 76.13 14.74 -72.40
N GLY A 18 76.03 15.85 -73.15
CA GLY A 18 75.10 16.93 -72.85
C GLY A 18 73.63 16.50 -72.91
N VAL A 19 73.23 15.79 -73.98
CA VAL A 19 71.85 15.25 -74.14
C VAL A 19 71.56 14.12 -73.16
N PHE A 20 72.54 13.27 -72.84
CA PHE A 20 72.38 12.19 -71.88
C PHE A 20 72.22 12.72 -70.44
N MET A 21 72.94 13.78 -70.07
CA MET A 21 72.80 14.40 -68.75
C MET A 21 71.42 15.05 -68.54
N THR A 22 70.85 15.70 -69.56
CA THR A 22 69.50 16.28 -69.47
C THR A 22 68.40 15.22 -69.42
N TYR A 23 68.59 14.10 -70.12
CA TYR A 23 67.69 12.94 -70.01
C TYR A 23 67.80 12.27 -68.62
N GLN A 24 69.01 12.09 -68.09
CA GLN A 24 69.24 11.49 -66.77
C GLN A 24 68.75 12.40 -65.64
N SER A 25 68.89 13.73 -65.74
CA SER A 25 68.34 14.67 -64.78
C SER A 25 66.81 14.66 -64.80
N GLY A 26 66.20 14.63 -65.99
CA GLY A 26 64.75 14.52 -66.15
C GLY A 26 64.16 13.17 -65.67
N ALA A 27 64.95 12.08 -65.66
CA ALA A 27 64.56 10.81 -65.07
C ALA A 27 64.61 10.83 -63.54
N LYS A 28 65.65 11.44 -62.95
CA LYS A 28 65.79 11.64 -61.50
C LYS A 28 64.72 12.59 -60.94
N GLU A 29 64.39 13.66 -61.66
CA GLU A 29 63.31 14.57 -61.28
C GLU A 29 61.95 13.87 -61.31
N ARG A 30 61.67 13.05 -62.32
CA ARG A 30 60.44 12.24 -62.37
C ARG A 30 60.35 11.25 -61.20
N GLN A 31 61.44 10.55 -60.88
CA GLN A 31 61.49 9.65 -59.71
C GLN A 31 61.28 10.41 -58.40
N ALA A 32 61.93 11.57 -58.22
CA ALA A 32 61.75 12.41 -57.04
C ALA A 32 60.32 12.96 -56.90
N ILE A 33 59.64 13.27 -58.02
CA ILE A 33 58.23 13.67 -58.02
C ILE A 33 57.33 12.50 -57.63
N VAL A 34 57.58 11.30 -58.16
CA VAL A 34 56.81 10.09 -57.80
C VAL A 34 56.99 9.75 -56.32
N GLU A 35 58.23 9.74 -55.81
CA GLU A 35 58.49 9.49 -54.38
C GLU A 35 57.85 10.53 -53.46
N LYS A 36 57.84 11.81 -53.85
CA LYS A 36 57.16 12.86 -53.09
C LYS A 36 55.65 12.66 -53.09
N LYS A 37 55.06 12.30 -54.23
CA LYS A 37 53.63 11.98 -54.34
C LYS A 37 53.27 10.76 -53.49
N GLU A 38 54.05 9.68 -53.55
CA GLU A 38 53.82 8.49 -52.71
C GLU A 38 53.95 8.80 -51.22
N LYS A 39 54.92 9.64 -50.82
CA LYS A 39 55.05 10.09 -49.42
C LYS A 39 53.89 10.96 -48.98
N GLN A 40 53.40 11.87 -49.83
CA GLN A 40 52.21 12.69 -49.57
C GLN A 40 50.96 11.82 -49.46
N GLU A 41 50.73 10.90 -50.40
CA GLU A 41 49.60 9.97 -50.37
C GLU A 41 49.63 9.07 -49.12
N LYS A 42 50.82 8.60 -48.69
CA LYS A 42 50.95 7.85 -47.44
C LYS A 42 50.65 8.73 -46.22
N ALA A 43 51.15 9.97 -46.18
CA ALA A 43 50.88 10.89 -45.09
C ALA A 43 49.38 11.26 -45.01
N ASP A 44 48.72 11.47 -46.14
CA ASP A 44 47.30 11.81 -46.20
C ASP A 44 46.42 10.61 -45.83
N LYS A 45 46.79 9.39 -46.26
CA LYS A 45 46.15 8.15 -45.80
C LYS A 45 46.29 7.97 -44.29
N LEU A 46 47.48 8.18 -43.72
CA LEU A 46 47.70 8.06 -42.28
C LEU A 46 46.90 9.10 -41.48
N LYS A 47 46.77 10.34 -41.98
CA LYS A 47 45.92 11.36 -41.37
C LYS A 47 44.43 10.99 -41.45
N ALA A 48 43.96 10.55 -42.61
CA ALA A 48 42.58 10.12 -42.80
C ALA A 48 42.23 8.91 -41.90
N GLU A 49 43.14 7.94 -41.77
CA GLU A 49 42.97 6.82 -40.85
C GLU A 49 42.95 7.24 -39.37
N ALA A 50 43.81 8.18 -38.98
CA ALA A 50 43.82 8.72 -37.61
C ALA A 50 42.50 9.44 -37.29
N GLU A 51 42.00 10.28 -38.20
CA GLU A 51 40.70 10.96 -38.04
C GLU A 51 39.52 9.98 -38.04
N ALA A 52 39.56 8.94 -38.88
CA ALA A 52 38.53 7.90 -38.88
C ALA A 52 38.52 7.13 -37.56
N LYS A 53 39.70 6.81 -37.00
CA LYS A 53 39.81 6.15 -35.69
C LYS A 53 39.29 7.04 -34.57
N THR A 54 39.67 8.32 -34.52
CA THR A 54 39.17 9.22 -33.46
C THR A 54 37.66 9.40 -33.51
N LYS A 55 37.07 9.53 -34.72
CA LYS A 55 35.61 9.57 -34.90
C LYS A 55 34.96 8.27 -34.45
N ALA A 56 35.49 7.12 -34.87
CA ALA A 56 34.97 5.81 -34.46
C ALA A 56 35.01 5.61 -32.93
N PHE A 57 36.10 6.03 -32.27
CA PHE A 57 36.19 5.98 -30.80
C PHE A 57 35.20 6.93 -30.14
N ALA A 58 35.06 8.16 -30.63
CA ALA A 58 34.10 9.12 -30.08
C ALA A 58 32.64 8.62 -30.23
N ASP A 59 32.30 8.05 -31.38
CA ASP A 59 30.96 7.50 -31.62
C ASP A 59 30.70 6.25 -30.79
N ALA A 60 31.70 5.38 -30.63
CA ALA A 60 31.61 4.22 -29.73
C ALA A 60 31.40 4.63 -28.27
N MET A 61 32.11 5.66 -27.79
CA MET A 61 31.94 6.20 -26.43
C MET A 61 30.54 6.79 -26.23
N LYS A 62 30.06 7.61 -27.19
CA LYS A 62 28.69 8.15 -27.15
C LYS A 62 27.64 7.03 -27.14
N ALA A 63 27.80 6.02 -27.98
CA ALA A 63 26.88 4.88 -28.00
C ALA A 63 26.89 4.10 -26.68
N GLN A 64 28.05 3.95 -26.03
CA GLN A 64 28.17 3.34 -24.72
C GLN A 64 27.46 4.17 -23.63
N GLU A 65 27.65 5.48 -23.63
CA GLU A 65 26.97 6.40 -22.71
C GLU A 65 25.46 6.39 -22.87
N LEU A 66 24.96 6.41 -24.12
CA LEU A 66 23.53 6.32 -24.42
C LEU A 66 22.94 5.01 -23.88
N ARG A 67 23.57 3.87 -24.16
CA ARG A 67 23.11 2.57 -23.62
C ARG A 67 23.14 2.51 -22.09
N LYS A 68 24.14 3.13 -21.46
CA LYS A 68 24.21 3.20 -19.99
C LYS A 68 23.06 4.02 -19.42
N LYS A 69 22.75 5.18 -20.04
CA LYS A 69 21.62 6.02 -19.64
C LYS A 69 20.28 5.31 -19.85
N GLU A 70 20.07 4.72 -21.02
CA GLU A 70 18.85 3.97 -21.32
C GLU A 70 18.64 2.79 -20.36
N ARG A 71 19.71 2.04 -20.03
CA ARG A 71 19.63 0.98 -19.01
C ARG A 71 19.30 1.53 -17.64
N ALA A 72 19.98 2.59 -17.20
CA ALA A 72 19.73 3.19 -15.89
C ALA A 72 18.29 3.72 -15.77
N GLU A 73 17.77 4.36 -16.83
CA GLU A 73 16.38 4.83 -16.86
C GLU A 73 15.39 3.68 -16.86
N LYS A 74 15.66 2.62 -17.63
CA LYS A 74 14.81 1.43 -17.65
C LYS A 74 14.81 0.72 -16.29
N ASP A 75 15.99 0.49 -15.72
CA ASP A 75 16.14 -0.17 -14.42
C ASP A 75 15.47 0.64 -13.31
N ALA A 76 15.55 1.97 -13.35
CA ALA A 76 14.86 2.85 -12.41
C ALA A 76 13.34 2.76 -12.55
N ARG A 77 12.81 2.74 -13.79
CA ARG A 77 11.37 2.56 -14.04
C ARG A 77 10.89 1.19 -13.61
N ASP A 78 11.61 0.13 -13.98
CA ASP A 78 11.26 -1.25 -13.63
C ASP A 78 11.31 -1.46 -12.11
N LEU A 79 12.23 -0.80 -11.41
CA LEU A 79 12.28 -0.83 -9.95
C LEU A 79 11.09 -0.08 -9.34
N ALA A 80 10.80 1.14 -9.81
CA ALA A 80 9.67 1.92 -9.33
C ALA A 80 8.34 1.19 -9.53
N GLU A 81 8.11 0.60 -10.71
CA GLU A 81 6.88 -0.17 -10.97
C GLU A 81 6.77 -1.40 -10.07
N LYS A 82 7.88 -2.09 -9.80
CA LYS A 82 7.90 -3.23 -8.86
C LYS A 82 7.58 -2.79 -7.43
N GLU A 83 8.18 -1.70 -6.98
CA GLU A 83 7.93 -1.14 -5.64
C GLU A 83 6.47 -0.68 -5.50
N GLU A 84 5.92 0.03 -6.49
CA GLU A 84 4.50 0.43 -6.50
C GLU A 84 3.57 -0.78 -6.48
N ARG A 85 3.86 -1.80 -7.29
CA ARG A 85 3.09 -3.04 -7.31
C ARG A 85 3.14 -3.76 -5.96
N GLN A 86 4.33 -3.85 -5.35
CA GLN A 86 4.48 -4.47 -4.03
C GLN A 86 3.73 -3.69 -2.95
N ALA A 87 3.85 -2.36 -2.94
CA ALA A 87 3.13 -1.50 -2.01
C ALA A 87 1.61 -1.64 -2.15
N ALA A 88 1.09 -1.77 -3.38
CA ALA A 88 -0.32 -2.00 -3.63
C ALA A 88 -0.79 -3.38 -3.12
N LEU A 89 0.03 -4.43 -3.30
CA LEU A 89 -0.26 -5.77 -2.77
C LEU A 89 -0.23 -5.78 -1.24
N ASP A 90 0.77 -5.16 -0.63
CA ASP A 90 0.89 -5.07 0.83
C ASP A 90 -0.29 -4.30 1.44
N LEU A 91 -0.72 -3.21 0.79
CA LEU A 91 -1.90 -2.45 1.21
C LEU A 91 -3.19 -3.28 1.08
N ARG A 92 -3.36 -4.01 -0.02
CA ARG A 92 -4.51 -4.90 -0.22
C ARG A 92 -4.55 -6.00 0.84
N ASP A 93 -3.41 -6.63 1.12
CA ASP A 93 -3.34 -7.71 2.09
C ASP A 93 -3.55 -7.19 3.52
N LYS A 94 -3.06 -5.99 3.83
CA LYS A 94 -3.34 -5.31 5.10
C LYS A 94 -4.83 -5.00 5.27
N THR A 95 -5.45 -4.38 4.26
CA THR A 95 -6.88 -4.03 4.30
C THR A 95 -7.76 -5.27 4.41
N PHE A 96 -7.43 -6.35 3.70
CA PHE A 96 -8.16 -7.62 3.82
C PHE A 96 -8.05 -8.23 5.23
N ARG A 97 -6.85 -8.21 5.83
CA ARG A 97 -6.66 -8.67 7.23
C ARG A 97 -7.44 -7.80 8.23
N GLU A 98 -7.49 -6.50 8.01
CA GLU A 98 -8.28 -5.58 8.85
C GLU A 98 -9.78 -5.84 8.71
N GLN A 99 -10.28 -6.04 7.48
CA GLN A 99 -11.67 -6.42 7.22
C GLN A 99 -12.05 -7.74 7.92
N ASP A 100 -11.22 -8.78 7.82
CA ASP A 100 -11.47 -10.07 8.48
C ASP A 100 -11.50 -9.95 10.00
N LYS A 101 -10.57 -9.16 10.59
CA LYS A 101 -10.58 -8.86 12.03
C LYS A 101 -11.86 -8.15 12.46
N LEU A 102 -12.27 -7.12 11.73
CA LEU A 102 -13.49 -6.37 12.02
C LEU A 102 -14.74 -7.24 11.87
N ALA A 103 -14.81 -8.09 10.84
CA ALA A 103 -15.91 -9.03 10.65
C ALA A 103 -16.04 -9.99 11.84
N LYS A 104 -14.92 -10.58 12.29
CA LYS A 104 -14.89 -11.44 13.48
C LYS A 104 -15.32 -10.72 14.76
N GLN A 105 -14.88 -9.47 14.94
CA GLN A 105 -15.32 -8.64 16.07
C GLN A 105 -16.81 -8.35 16.00
N MET A 106 -17.34 -8.02 14.82
CA MET A 106 -18.77 -7.79 14.63
C MET A 106 -19.59 -9.06 14.93
N ASP A 107 -19.16 -10.22 14.46
CA ASP A 107 -19.87 -11.48 14.71
C ASP A 107 -19.84 -11.86 16.20
N ARG A 108 -18.72 -11.61 16.88
CA ARG A 108 -18.63 -11.77 18.34
C ARG A 108 -19.60 -10.83 19.05
N LEU A 109 -19.58 -9.55 18.72
CA LEU A 109 -20.47 -8.55 19.33
C LEU A 109 -21.94 -8.86 19.09
N LYS A 110 -22.31 -9.35 17.89
CA LYS A 110 -23.68 -9.80 17.61
C LYS A 110 -24.12 -10.92 18.56
N LYS A 111 -23.26 -11.93 18.77
CA LYS A 111 -23.55 -13.03 19.70
C LYS A 111 -23.65 -12.56 21.15
N GLU A 112 -22.77 -11.65 21.57
CA GLU A 112 -22.84 -11.04 22.91
C GLU A 112 -24.16 -10.27 23.08
N ILE A 113 -24.57 -9.47 22.08
CA ILE A 113 -25.86 -8.75 22.09
C ILE A 113 -27.05 -9.70 22.17
N GLU A 114 -27.04 -10.80 21.41
CA GLU A 114 -28.12 -11.81 21.47
C GLU A 114 -28.20 -12.46 22.85
N THR A 115 -27.05 -12.77 23.45
CA THR A 115 -26.96 -13.35 24.80
C THR A 115 -27.51 -12.38 25.85
N GLU A 116 -27.10 -11.11 25.79
CA GLU A 116 -27.57 -10.07 26.71
C GLU A 116 -29.05 -9.76 26.54
N LYS A 117 -29.56 -9.77 25.30
CA LYS A 117 -31.01 -9.63 25.04
C LYS A 117 -31.80 -10.78 25.68
N ALA A 118 -31.32 -12.02 25.55
CA ALA A 118 -31.97 -13.17 26.19
C ALA A 118 -31.92 -13.10 27.72
N ALA A 119 -30.80 -12.64 28.30
CA ALA A 119 -30.69 -12.41 29.73
C ALA A 119 -31.66 -11.31 30.21
N THR A 120 -31.73 -10.20 29.47
CA THR A 120 -32.65 -9.08 29.77
C THR A 120 -34.11 -9.52 29.71
N ALA A 121 -34.50 -10.33 28.72
CA ALA A 121 -35.85 -10.87 28.61
C ALA A 121 -36.22 -11.72 29.84
N LYS A 122 -35.31 -12.60 30.30
CA LYS A 122 -35.52 -13.39 31.53
C LYS A 122 -35.67 -12.53 32.77
N ILE A 123 -34.88 -11.46 32.88
CA ILE A 123 -34.98 -10.51 34.00
C ILE A 123 -36.35 -9.81 33.96
N GLN A 124 -36.80 -9.37 32.79
CA GLN A 124 -38.11 -8.73 32.62
C GLN A 124 -39.27 -9.68 32.98
N GLU A 125 -39.20 -10.95 32.58
CA GLU A 125 -40.16 -11.97 33.00
C GLU A 125 -40.17 -12.15 34.52
N GLY A 126 -38.99 -12.18 35.15
CA GLY A 126 -38.86 -12.26 36.62
C GLY A 126 -39.45 -11.04 37.34
N ILE A 127 -39.22 -9.83 36.82
CA ILE A 127 -39.81 -8.60 37.35
C ILE A 127 -41.33 -8.67 37.28
N ALA A 128 -41.90 -9.03 36.13
CA ALA A 128 -43.34 -9.14 35.96
C ALA A 128 -43.97 -10.16 36.91
N PHE A 129 -43.30 -11.29 37.15
CA PHE A 129 -43.75 -12.27 38.13
C PHE A 129 -43.75 -11.71 39.55
N ILE A 130 -42.66 -11.04 39.96
CA ILE A 130 -42.55 -10.44 41.30
C ILE A 130 -43.59 -9.34 41.50
N GLU A 131 -43.83 -8.49 40.49
CA GLU A 131 -44.85 -7.45 40.55
C GLU A 131 -46.27 -8.03 40.70
N ALA A 132 -46.55 -9.13 40.00
CA ALA A 132 -47.82 -9.86 40.13
C ALA A 132 -47.98 -10.47 41.52
N GLU A 133 -46.93 -11.11 42.06
CA GLU A 133 -46.93 -11.67 43.41
C GLU A 133 -47.09 -10.58 44.48
N GLN A 134 -46.36 -9.47 44.36
CA GLN A 134 -46.48 -8.33 45.25
C GLN A 134 -47.90 -7.78 45.27
N SER A 135 -48.51 -7.61 44.10
CA SER A 135 -49.89 -7.15 43.96
C SER A 135 -50.89 -8.12 44.61
N PHE A 136 -50.69 -9.43 44.41
CA PHE A 136 -51.50 -10.47 45.04
C PHE A 136 -51.40 -10.44 46.58
N LEU A 137 -50.18 -10.37 47.12
CA LEU A 137 -49.93 -10.31 48.56
C LEU A 137 -50.52 -9.04 49.19
N GLN A 138 -50.40 -7.88 48.54
CA GLN A 138 -51.03 -6.64 48.99
C GLN A 138 -52.56 -6.76 49.04
N GLY A 139 -53.16 -7.40 48.05
CA GLY A 139 -54.60 -7.71 48.04
C GLY A 139 -55.01 -8.60 49.21
N PHE A 140 -54.22 -9.64 49.51
CA PHE A 140 -54.47 -10.52 50.64
C PHE A 140 -54.35 -9.80 51.99
N ILE A 141 -53.31 -8.98 52.17
CA ILE A 141 -53.11 -8.18 53.38
C ILE A 141 -54.28 -7.21 53.59
N THR A 142 -54.78 -6.58 52.53
CA THR A 142 -55.94 -5.68 52.61
C THR A 142 -57.17 -6.41 53.11
N LYS A 143 -57.51 -7.57 52.52
CA LYS A 143 -58.65 -8.39 52.96
C LYS A 143 -58.49 -8.89 54.41
N ALA A 144 -57.28 -9.31 54.79
CA ALA A 144 -57.00 -9.74 56.15
C ALA A 144 -57.23 -8.60 57.17
N ARG A 145 -56.79 -7.37 56.84
CA ARG A 145 -57.03 -6.18 57.67
C ARG A 145 -58.51 -5.82 57.77
N GLU A 146 -59.26 -5.93 56.67
CA GLU A 146 -60.71 -5.72 56.67
C GLU A 146 -61.41 -6.74 57.57
N ASN A 147 -61.08 -8.03 57.42
CA ASN A 147 -61.65 -9.10 58.25
C ASN A 147 -61.37 -8.88 59.75
N ILE A 148 -60.15 -8.47 60.12
CA ILE A 148 -59.80 -8.13 61.50
C ILE A 148 -60.71 -7.02 62.03
N LYS A 149 -60.87 -5.92 61.29
CA LYS A 149 -61.76 -4.81 61.69
C LYS A 149 -63.22 -5.26 61.84
N THR A 150 -63.71 -6.10 60.93
CA THR A 150 -65.07 -6.63 61.03
C THR A 150 -65.24 -7.49 62.28
N LEU A 151 -64.28 -8.35 62.59
CA LEU A 151 -64.31 -9.18 63.80
C LEU A 151 -64.24 -8.33 65.07
N GLU A 152 -63.37 -7.32 65.13
CA GLU A 152 -63.32 -6.35 66.24
C GLU A 152 -64.67 -5.66 66.45
N THR A 153 -65.31 -5.23 65.36
CA THR A 153 -66.65 -4.63 65.40
C THR A 153 -67.71 -5.60 65.93
N LEU A 154 -67.68 -6.87 65.50
CA LEU A 154 -68.61 -7.88 66.01
C LEU A 154 -68.38 -8.17 67.50
N ILE A 155 -67.12 -8.26 67.94
CA ILE A 155 -66.78 -8.47 69.36
C ILE A 155 -67.36 -7.33 70.21
N THR A 156 -67.16 -6.07 69.80
CA THR A 156 -67.72 -4.91 70.52
C THR A 156 -69.25 -4.91 70.56
N GLN A 157 -69.91 -5.29 69.46
CA GLN A 157 -71.38 -5.42 69.42
C GLN A 157 -71.89 -6.54 70.32
N ILE A 158 -71.22 -7.70 70.35
CA ILE A 158 -71.58 -8.82 71.23
C ILE A 158 -71.46 -8.39 72.69
N ALA A 159 -70.35 -7.75 73.07
CA ALA A 159 -70.15 -7.25 74.43
C ALA A 159 -71.24 -6.23 74.83
N ALA A 160 -71.63 -5.32 73.93
CA ALA A 160 -72.73 -4.39 74.15
C ALA A 160 -74.10 -5.09 74.29
N ALA A 161 -74.35 -6.14 73.52
CA ALA A 161 -75.58 -6.92 73.59
C ALA A 161 -75.67 -7.75 74.87
N GLU A 162 -74.56 -8.35 75.31
CA GLU A 162 -74.47 -9.11 76.56
C GLU A 162 -74.67 -8.24 77.79
N THR A 163 -74.01 -7.08 77.84
CA THR A 163 -74.23 -6.09 78.91
C THR A 163 -75.68 -5.63 78.95
N SER A 164 -76.29 -5.37 77.79
CA SER A 164 -77.72 -5.00 77.71
C SER A 164 -78.66 -6.12 78.19
N ARG A 165 -78.37 -7.37 77.82
CA ARG A 165 -79.14 -8.54 78.31
C ARG A 165 -79.00 -8.73 79.82
N ALA A 166 -77.79 -8.59 80.37
CA ALA A 166 -77.55 -8.68 81.81
C ALA A 166 -78.31 -7.59 82.57
N ALA A 167 -78.31 -6.34 82.08
CA ALA A 167 -79.08 -5.25 82.65
C ALA A 167 -80.60 -5.51 82.60
N ALA A 168 -81.10 -6.02 81.48
CA ALA A 168 -82.52 -6.37 81.33
C ALA A 168 -82.94 -7.53 82.26
N ALA A 169 -82.09 -8.54 82.42
CA ALA A 169 -82.32 -9.65 83.34
C ALA A 169 -82.35 -9.17 84.80
N ALA A 170 -81.43 -8.27 85.18
CA ALA A 170 -81.41 -7.67 86.52
C ALA A 170 -82.68 -6.83 86.79
N ALA A 171 -83.14 -6.04 85.81
CA ALA A 171 -84.38 -5.27 85.92
C ALA A 171 -85.64 -6.14 85.95
N ALA A 172 -85.63 -7.31 85.30
CA ALA A 172 -86.73 -8.27 85.36
C ALA A 172 -86.75 -9.02 86.70
N ALA A 173 -85.59 -9.30 87.30
CA ALA A 173 -85.49 -9.91 88.62
C ALA A 173 -86.02 -9.01 89.73
N THR A 174 -85.70 -7.70 89.68
CA THR A 174 -86.20 -6.73 90.67
C THR A 174 -87.71 -6.52 90.61
N LYS A 175 -88.31 -6.63 89.42
CA LYS A 175 -89.79 -6.59 89.22
C LYS A 175 -90.54 -7.83 89.71
N LYS A 176 -89.88 -8.98 89.87
CA LYS A 176 -90.50 -10.21 90.39
C LYS A 176 -90.47 -10.32 91.91
N THR A 177 -89.66 -9.49 92.57
CA THR A 177 -89.46 -9.49 94.03
C THR A 177 -90.20 -8.35 94.76
N SER A 178 -90.99 -7.54 94.03
CA SER A 178 -91.94 -6.55 94.57
C SER A 178 -93.36 -7.05 94.42
#